data_AF-A0A6I2IK84-F1
#
_entry.id   AF-A0A6I2IK84-F1
#
_cell.length_a   1.000
_cell.length_b   1.000
_cell.length_c   1.000
_cell.angle_alpha   90.00
_cell.angle_beta   90.00
_cell.angle_gamma   90.00
#
_symmetry.space_group_name_H-M   'P 1'
#
loop_
_entity.id
_entity.type
_entity.pdbx_description
1 polymer ?
#
loop_
_entity_poly.entity_id
_entity_poly.type
_entity_poly.pdbx_seq_one_letter_code
_entity_poly.pdbx_strand_id
1 'polypeptide(L)'
;MTYCVAMRLASGMIFVSDSRTNAGVDHISTFKKLHVFQRSDDRTLIMQSAGNLATTQSVINLLQHRAQDATTQNLYTVSSLYDAAVLVGQTLKEVIARDGADFTATFILGGQIRGEGMRLFHIYAEGNFIEATSDTPYFQIGESKYGKPIIDRIVSYDTGLEQAVQCALISMDSTLNSNLSVGLPLDVMIYHGDCFDDSQQYAISAQHQYFSEIRNMWGSCLRSVFDQLPPLRL
;
A
#
# COMPACT_ATOMS: atom_id res chain seq x y z
N MET A 1 -12.66 -4.18 4.81
CA MET A 1 -12.37 -5.28 3.89
C MET A 1 -11.27 -4.88 2.92
N THR A 2 -10.10 -4.53 3.46
CA THR A 2 -8.90 -4.12 2.72
C THR A 2 -7.73 -4.10 3.69
N TYR A 3 -6.53 -4.47 3.27
CA TYR A 3 -5.28 -4.11 3.93
C TYR A 3 -4.22 -3.76 2.88
N CYS A 4 -3.66 -2.57 2.97
CA CYS A 4 -2.50 -2.15 2.20
C CYS A 4 -1.41 -1.62 3.15
N VAL A 5 -0.16 -1.85 2.78
CA VAL A 5 1.03 -1.32 3.46
C VAL A 5 2.02 -0.80 2.42
N ALA A 6 2.67 0.31 2.74
CA ALA A 6 3.82 0.82 2.01
C ALA A 6 4.91 1.24 2.97
N MET A 7 6.17 1.06 2.56
CA MET A 7 7.34 1.47 3.34
C MET A 7 8.27 2.31 2.47
N ARG A 8 8.79 3.41 3.01
CA ARG A 8 9.80 4.30 2.45
C ARG A 8 11.10 4.10 3.21
N LEU A 9 12.09 3.53 2.54
CA LEU A 9 13.37 3.13 3.11
C LEU A 9 14.50 3.92 2.44
N ALA A 10 15.71 3.80 2.98
CA ALA A 10 16.89 4.48 2.44
C ALA A 10 17.16 4.13 0.96
N SER A 11 17.01 2.84 0.59
CA SER A 11 17.35 2.34 -0.74
C SER A 11 16.16 2.25 -1.72
N GLY A 12 14.94 2.48 -1.26
CA GLY A 12 13.76 2.25 -2.09
C GLY A 12 12.42 2.37 -1.35
N MET A 13 11.36 1.91 -2.01
CA MET A 13 10.04 1.72 -1.43
C MET A 13 9.50 0.33 -1.72
N ILE A 14 8.63 -0.17 -0.84
CA ILE A 14 7.83 -1.37 -1.12
C ILE A 14 6.35 -1.07 -0.91
N PHE A 15 5.52 -1.79 -1.65
CA PHE A 15 4.06 -1.69 -1.60
C PHE A 15 3.47 -3.09 -1.62
N VAL A 16 2.57 -3.40 -0.69
CA VAL A 16 1.81 -4.66 -0.69
C VAL A 16 0.34 -4.37 -0.41
N SER A 17 -0.53 -4.82 -1.31
CA SER A 17 -1.99 -4.66 -1.20
C SER A 17 -2.68 -6.01 -1.32
N ASP A 18 -3.65 -6.27 -0.44
CA ASP A 18 -4.60 -7.36 -0.65
C ASP A 18 -5.64 -7.00 -1.72
N SER A 19 -6.44 -7.97 -2.17
CA SER A 19 -7.41 -7.75 -3.26
C SER A 19 -8.86 -8.09 -2.90
N ARG A 20 -9.11 -8.73 -1.75
CA ARG A 20 -10.47 -9.00 -1.30
C ARG A 20 -11.20 -7.71 -0.98
N THR A 21 -12.40 -7.53 -1.54
CA THR A 21 -13.15 -6.28 -1.42
C THR A 21 -14.62 -6.57 -1.20
N ASN A 22 -15.26 -5.74 -0.36
CA ASN A 22 -16.71 -5.72 -0.21
C ASN A 22 -17.35 -4.85 -1.31
N ALA A 23 -18.10 -5.47 -2.22
CA ALA A 23 -18.88 -4.78 -3.24
C ALA A 23 -20.38 -4.67 -2.89
N GLY A 24 -20.80 -5.17 -1.72
CA GLY A 24 -22.19 -5.18 -1.27
C GLY A 24 -22.49 -6.34 -0.33
N VAL A 25 -23.70 -6.37 0.23
CA VAL A 25 -24.17 -7.52 1.03
C VAL A 25 -24.04 -8.79 0.18
N ASP A 26 -23.31 -9.79 0.68
CA ASP A 26 -22.98 -11.06 0.01
C ASP A 26 -22.12 -10.97 -1.27
N HIS A 27 -21.59 -9.80 -1.61
CA HIS A 27 -20.74 -9.59 -2.78
C HIS A 27 -19.29 -9.36 -2.38
N ILE A 28 -18.57 -10.44 -2.11
CA ILE A 28 -17.12 -10.42 -1.87
C ILE A 28 -16.40 -10.80 -3.16
N SER A 29 -15.59 -9.89 -3.69
CA SER A 29 -14.89 -10.07 -4.97
C SER A 29 -13.43 -9.63 -4.89
N THR A 30 -12.70 -9.89 -5.96
CA THR A 30 -11.28 -9.55 -6.10
C THR A 30 -11.15 -8.28 -6.94
N PHE A 31 -10.59 -7.22 -6.36
CA PHE A 31 -10.28 -5.98 -7.07
C PHE A 31 -8.84 -5.56 -6.76
N LYS A 32 -8.12 -5.09 -7.79
CA LYS A 32 -6.77 -4.56 -7.64
C LYS A 32 -6.82 -3.28 -6.78
N LYS A 33 -5.93 -3.18 -5.80
CA LYS A 33 -5.80 -2.02 -4.89
C LYS A 33 -4.42 -1.38 -4.90
N LEU A 34 -3.65 -1.65 -5.96
CA LEU A 34 -2.34 -1.07 -6.23
C LEU A 34 -2.33 -0.62 -7.69
N HIS A 35 -2.15 0.67 -7.91
CA HIS A 35 -2.19 1.29 -9.23
C HIS A 35 -0.90 2.05 -9.47
N VAL A 36 -0.29 1.84 -10.63
CA VAL A 36 0.96 2.49 -11.02
C VAL A 36 0.66 3.49 -12.14
N PHE A 37 1.23 4.68 -11.99
CA PHE A 37 1.23 5.74 -13.01
C PHE A 37 2.68 5.94 -13.44
N GLN A 38 3.02 5.32 -14.56
CA GLN A 38 4.32 5.38 -15.21
C GLN A 38 4.07 5.54 -16.72
N ARG A 39 4.75 6.49 -17.34
CA ARG A 39 4.63 6.78 -18.79
C ARG A 39 5.97 7.14 -19.42
N SER A 40 6.87 7.72 -18.63
CA SER A 40 8.19 8.16 -19.03
C SER A 40 9.17 7.94 -17.89
N ASP A 41 10.45 7.92 -18.24
CA ASP A 41 11.57 7.64 -17.34
C ASP A 41 11.86 8.80 -16.36
N ASP A 42 10.93 9.75 -16.21
CA ASP A 42 11.04 10.89 -15.30
C ASP A 42 10.26 10.70 -13.99
N ARG A 43 9.32 9.76 -13.93
CA ARG A 43 8.50 9.53 -12.73
C ARG A 43 7.90 8.14 -12.64
N THR A 44 7.74 7.68 -11.41
CA THR A 44 6.94 6.50 -11.08
C THR A 44 6.11 6.84 -9.86
N LEU A 45 4.78 6.78 -10.01
CA LEU A 45 3.85 7.02 -8.90
C LEU A 45 3.06 5.74 -8.63
N ILE A 46 2.96 5.36 -7.37
CA ILE A 46 2.28 4.16 -6.90
C ILE A 46 1.19 4.59 -5.92
N MET A 47 -0.03 4.13 -6.16
CA MET A 47 -1.18 4.46 -5.34
C MET A 47 -1.88 3.20 -4.83
N GLN A 48 -2.12 3.13 -3.52
CA GLN A 48 -2.91 2.08 -2.90
C GLN A 48 -4.23 2.65 -2.37
N SER A 49 -5.28 1.83 -2.35
CA SER A 49 -6.64 2.29 -2.03
C SER A 49 -7.33 1.44 -0.96
N ALA A 50 -8.06 2.09 -0.05
CA ALA A 50 -8.91 1.44 0.95
C ALA A 50 -10.18 2.26 1.23
N GLY A 51 -11.24 1.60 1.66
CA GLY A 51 -12.54 2.22 1.94
C GLY A 51 -13.61 1.84 0.93
N ASN A 52 -14.52 2.75 0.62
CA ASN A 52 -15.61 2.50 -0.32
C ASN A 52 -15.08 2.26 -1.75
N LEU A 53 -15.44 1.12 -2.36
CA LEU A 53 -14.95 0.72 -3.67
C LEU A 53 -15.39 1.68 -4.80
N ALA A 54 -16.62 2.19 -4.76
CA ALA A 54 -17.11 3.12 -5.77
C ALA A 54 -16.35 4.45 -5.71
N THR A 55 -16.06 4.93 -4.50
CA THR A 55 -15.23 6.13 -4.27
C THR A 55 -13.81 5.91 -4.80
N THR A 56 -13.14 4.82 -4.41
CA THR A 56 -11.75 4.58 -4.83
C THR A 56 -11.63 4.41 -6.34
N GLN A 57 -12.53 3.65 -6.96
CA GLN A 57 -12.56 3.49 -8.42
C GLN A 57 -12.83 4.81 -9.14
N SER A 58 -13.76 5.63 -8.64
CA SER A 58 -14.05 6.94 -9.23
C SER A 58 -12.82 7.85 -9.19
N VAL A 59 -12.11 7.90 -8.07
CA VAL A 59 -10.87 8.69 -7.94
C VAL A 59 -9.80 8.21 -8.92
N ILE A 60 -9.54 6.90 -8.96
CA ILE A 60 -8.54 6.31 -9.87
C ILE A 60 -8.91 6.59 -11.33
N ASN A 61 -10.17 6.37 -11.72
CA ASN A 61 -10.64 6.59 -13.08
C ASN A 61 -10.54 8.07 -13.50
N LEU A 62 -10.90 9.01 -12.61
CA LEU A 62 -10.77 10.43 -12.89
C LEU A 62 -9.30 10.83 -13.07
N LEU A 63 -8.40 10.35 -12.20
CA LEU A 63 -6.97 10.62 -12.31
C LEU A 63 -6.40 10.06 -13.63
N GLN A 64 -6.74 8.82 -13.99
CA GLN A 64 -6.32 8.19 -15.24
C GLN A 64 -6.86 8.91 -16.49
N HIS A 65 -8.12 9.35 -16.44
CA HIS A 65 -8.75 10.08 -17.53
C HIS A 65 -8.11 11.45 -17.73
N ARG A 66 -7.95 12.24 -16.64
CA ARG A 66 -7.29 13.55 -16.66
C ARG A 66 -5.83 13.46 -17.11
N ALA A 67 -5.16 12.35 -16.79
CA ALA A 67 -3.79 12.11 -17.19
C ALA A 67 -3.59 11.94 -18.72
N GLN A 68 -4.68 11.80 -19.50
CA GLN A 68 -4.63 11.81 -20.97
C GLN A 68 -4.51 13.21 -21.56
N ASP A 69 -4.90 14.25 -20.81
CA ASP A 69 -4.85 15.63 -21.27
C ASP A 69 -3.55 16.32 -20.81
N ALA A 70 -2.64 16.53 -21.77
CA ALA A 70 -1.35 17.17 -21.51
C ALA A 70 -1.46 18.69 -21.22
N THR A 71 -2.63 19.30 -21.42
CA THR A 71 -2.83 20.76 -21.27
C THR A 71 -3.26 21.16 -19.86
N THR A 72 -3.68 20.19 -19.04
CA THR A 72 -4.13 20.42 -17.67
C THR A 72 -3.19 19.77 -16.65
N GLN A 73 -3.22 20.28 -15.41
CA GLN A 73 -2.44 19.69 -14.32
C GLN A 73 -2.99 18.30 -14.00
N ASN A 74 -2.12 17.29 -14.07
CA ASN A 74 -2.43 15.88 -13.84
C ASN A 74 -1.20 15.15 -13.26
N LEU A 75 -1.33 13.87 -12.94
CA LEU A 75 -0.26 13.07 -12.32
C LEU A 75 1.05 13.00 -13.15
N TYR A 76 0.98 13.18 -14.47
CA TYR A 76 2.15 13.24 -15.35
C TYR A 76 2.71 14.65 -15.58
N THR A 77 2.04 15.70 -15.11
CA THR A 77 2.47 17.10 -15.32
C THR A 77 2.76 17.86 -14.02
N VAL A 78 2.34 17.34 -12.85
CA VAL A 78 2.72 17.87 -11.53
C VAL A 78 4.23 17.95 -11.37
N SER A 79 4.69 18.99 -10.66
CA SER A 79 6.11 19.31 -10.50
C SER A 79 6.76 18.59 -9.31
N SER A 80 5.97 18.18 -8.32
CA SER A 80 6.45 17.50 -7.11
C SER A 80 5.51 16.37 -6.68
N LEU A 81 6.01 15.45 -5.86
CA LEU A 81 5.16 14.40 -5.28
C LEU A 81 4.15 14.97 -4.27
N TYR A 82 4.45 16.13 -3.69
CA TYR A 82 3.51 16.89 -2.87
C TYR A 82 2.31 17.39 -3.70
N ASP A 83 2.55 17.95 -4.88
CA ASP A 83 1.48 18.39 -5.78
C ASP A 83 0.63 17.22 -6.25
N ALA A 84 1.23 16.04 -6.43
CA ALA A 84 0.50 14.81 -6.68
C ALA A 84 -0.44 14.46 -5.51
N ALA A 85 0.02 14.55 -4.25
CA ALA A 85 -0.81 14.31 -3.07
C ALA A 85 -1.97 15.32 -2.95
N VAL A 86 -1.70 16.60 -3.25
CA VAL A 86 -2.74 17.65 -3.33
C VAL A 86 -3.79 17.29 -4.38
N LEU A 87 -3.38 16.90 -5.58
CA LEU A 87 -4.28 16.54 -6.68
C LEU A 87 -5.16 15.33 -6.32
N VAL A 88 -4.59 14.29 -5.71
CA VAL A 88 -5.34 13.12 -5.26
C VAL A 88 -6.34 13.50 -4.16
N GLY A 89 -5.93 14.30 -3.18
CA GLY A 89 -6.82 14.78 -2.12
C GLY A 89 -7.97 15.65 -2.64
N GLN A 90 -7.72 16.51 -3.62
CA GLN A 90 -8.75 17.29 -4.31
C GLN A 90 -9.73 16.40 -5.08
N THR A 91 -9.21 15.39 -5.79
CA THR A 91 -10.05 14.45 -6.55
C THR A 91 -10.91 13.59 -5.61
N LEU A 92 -10.38 13.18 -4.45
CA LEU A 92 -11.15 12.47 -3.43
C LEU A 92 -12.30 13.34 -2.89
N LYS A 93 -12.03 14.60 -2.55
CA LYS A 93 -13.06 15.53 -2.11
C LYS A 93 -14.14 15.76 -3.16
N GLU A 94 -13.76 15.87 -4.43
CA GLU A 94 -14.69 15.99 -5.55
C GLU A 94 -15.65 14.80 -5.62
N VAL A 95 -15.12 13.58 -5.51
CA VAL A 95 -15.93 12.34 -5.54
C VAL A 95 -16.83 12.25 -4.31
N ILE A 96 -16.32 12.51 -3.10
CA ILE A 96 -17.13 12.48 -1.88
C ILE A 96 -18.22 13.55 -1.91
N ALA A 97 -17.94 14.76 -2.42
CA ALA A 97 -18.94 15.81 -2.54
C ALA A 97 -20.05 15.44 -3.53
N ARG A 98 -19.72 14.68 -4.60
CA ARG A 98 -20.68 14.18 -5.58
C ARG A 98 -21.55 13.05 -5.03
N ASP A 99 -20.94 12.08 -4.34
CA ASP A 99 -21.60 10.83 -3.99
C ASP A 99 -22.20 10.82 -2.57
N GLY A 100 -21.64 11.61 -1.65
CA GLY A 100 -22.10 11.72 -0.25
C GLY A 100 -21.00 11.43 0.77
N ALA A 101 -21.10 12.08 1.94
CA ALA A 101 -20.08 12.05 3.00
C ALA A 101 -19.85 10.66 3.62
N ASP A 102 -20.82 9.76 3.55
CA ASP A 102 -20.71 8.39 4.07
C ASP A 102 -19.77 7.50 3.23
N PHE A 103 -19.49 7.89 1.98
CA PHE A 103 -18.69 7.12 1.02
C PHE A 103 -17.21 7.48 1.08
N THR A 104 -16.61 7.28 2.25
CA THR A 104 -15.21 7.65 2.51
C THR A 104 -14.20 6.64 1.92
N ALA A 105 -13.02 7.15 1.60
CA ALA A 105 -11.87 6.37 1.16
C ALA A 105 -10.56 6.98 1.68
N THR A 106 -9.51 6.18 1.71
CA THR A 106 -8.15 6.61 2.05
C THR A 106 -7.18 6.06 1.01
N PHE A 107 -6.05 6.74 0.83
CA PHE A 107 -5.03 6.32 -0.12
C PHE A 107 -3.65 6.42 0.49
N ILE A 108 -2.76 5.54 0.03
CA ILE A 108 -1.33 5.74 0.16
C ILE A 108 -0.82 6.13 -1.23
N LEU A 109 -0.03 7.20 -1.30
CA LEU A 109 0.62 7.65 -2.53
C LEU A 109 2.13 7.69 -2.29
N GLY A 110 2.89 6.87 -3.01
CA GLY A 110 4.36 6.89 -2.97
C GLY A 110 4.96 6.95 -4.35
N GLY A 111 6.24 7.26 -4.44
CA GLY A 111 6.92 7.34 -5.72
C GLY A 111 8.09 8.31 -5.74
N GLN A 112 8.55 8.58 -6.94
CA GLN A 112 9.63 9.52 -7.19
C GLN A 112 9.37 10.26 -8.50
N ILE A 113 9.69 11.56 -8.49
CA ILE A 113 9.76 12.43 -9.67
C ILE A 113 11.20 12.90 -9.80
N ARG A 114 11.74 12.91 -11.01
CA ARG A 114 13.12 13.29 -11.30
C ARG A 114 13.42 14.69 -10.76
N GLY A 115 14.50 14.79 -10.00
CA GLY A 115 14.87 16.02 -9.28
C GLY A 115 14.41 16.04 -7.81
N GLU A 116 13.57 15.09 -7.39
CA GLU A 116 13.19 14.89 -5.99
C GLU A 116 13.66 13.51 -5.48
N GLY A 117 13.80 13.40 -4.16
CA GLY A 117 13.95 12.09 -3.51
C GLY A 117 12.63 11.32 -3.47
N MET A 118 12.69 10.05 -3.07
CA MET A 118 11.50 9.24 -2.83
C MET A 118 10.65 9.82 -1.70
N ARG A 119 9.34 9.91 -1.90
CA ARG A 119 8.38 10.41 -0.91
C ARG A 119 7.17 9.47 -0.83
N LEU A 120 6.51 9.47 0.32
CA LEU A 120 5.38 8.58 0.62
C LEU A 120 4.36 9.32 1.48
N PHE A 121 3.10 9.32 1.08
CA PHE A 121 2.01 10.06 1.70
C PHE A 121 0.86 9.14 2.08
N HIS A 122 0.19 9.49 3.17
CA HIS A 122 -1.12 8.94 3.55
C HIS A 122 -2.17 10.04 3.42
N ILE A 123 -3.15 9.81 2.54
CA ILE A 123 -4.23 10.73 2.22
C ILE A 123 -5.50 10.27 2.94
N TYR A 124 -6.02 11.14 3.80
CA TYR A 124 -7.22 10.90 4.59
C TYR A 124 -8.50 11.21 3.80
N ALA A 125 -9.65 10.80 4.34
CA ALA A 125 -10.96 11.00 3.73
C ALA A 125 -11.29 12.48 3.49
N GLU A 126 -10.76 13.37 4.33
CA GLU A 126 -10.91 14.82 4.25
C GLU A 126 -10.07 15.45 3.12
N GLY A 127 -9.22 14.65 2.45
CA GLY A 127 -8.34 15.08 1.36
C GLY A 127 -7.05 15.76 1.81
N ASN A 128 -6.83 15.95 3.12
CA ASN A 128 -5.53 16.29 3.66
C ASN A 128 -4.64 15.03 3.77
N PHE A 129 -3.36 15.24 4.06
CA PHE A 129 -2.38 14.15 4.07
C PHE A 129 -1.21 14.42 4.99
N ILE A 130 -0.50 13.35 5.37
CA ILE A 130 0.81 13.38 6.03
C ILE A 130 1.86 12.67 5.18
N GLU A 131 3.13 12.97 5.43
CA GLU A 131 4.28 12.38 4.75
C GLU A 131 5.09 11.49 5.68
N ALA A 132 5.57 10.35 5.16
CA ALA A 132 6.45 9.44 5.87
C ALA A 132 7.84 10.06 6.06
N THR A 133 8.40 9.91 7.25
CA THR A 133 9.75 10.38 7.60
C THR A 133 10.66 9.19 7.88
N SER A 134 11.93 9.43 8.21
CA SER A 134 12.82 8.37 8.71
C SER A 134 12.32 7.77 10.03
N ASP A 135 11.66 8.57 10.88
CA ASP A 135 11.13 8.13 12.17
C ASP A 135 9.80 7.37 12.02
N THR A 136 9.06 7.62 10.95
CA THR A 136 7.83 6.90 10.60
C THR A 136 7.89 6.50 9.12
N PRO A 137 8.66 5.43 8.80
CA PRO A 137 9.00 5.08 7.42
C PRO A 137 7.93 4.22 6.73
N TYR A 138 6.72 4.09 7.29
CA TYR A 138 5.68 3.26 6.68
C TYR A 138 4.28 3.79 6.97
N PHE A 139 3.34 3.44 6.10
CA PHE A 139 1.92 3.65 6.32
C PHE A 139 1.12 2.39 6.05
N GLN A 140 -0.03 2.28 6.72
CA GLN A 140 -0.99 1.21 6.53
C GLN A 140 -2.40 1.81 6.38
N ILE A 141 -3.21 1.24 5.50
CA ILE A 141 -4.64 1.60 5.34
C ILE A 141 -5.51 0.33 5.36
N GLY A 142 -6.76 0.48 5.81
CA GLY A 142 -7.68 -0.64 6.02
C GLY A 142 -7.48 -1.36 7.36
N GLU A 143 -7.59 -2.70 7.39
CA GLU A 143 -7.49 -3.57 8.57
C GLU A 143 -6.04 -3.79 9.00
N SER A 144 -5.38 -2.71 9.43
CA SER A 144 -3.93 -2.66 9.64
C SER A 144 -3.44 -3.22 10.99
N LYS A 145 -4.32 -3.32 11.99
CA LYS A 145 -3.94 -3.58 13.39
C LYS A 145 -3.25 -4.92 13.61
N TYR A 146 -3.66 -5.96 12.88
CA TYR A 146 -3.15 -7.33 13.04
C TYR A 146 -1.69 -7.46 12.57
N GLY A 147 -1.37 -6.79 11.47
CA GLY A 147 -0.05 -6.82 10.85
C GLY A 147 0.92 -5.77 11.37
N LYS A 148 0.46 -4.80 12.19
CA LYS A 148 1.31 -3.72 12.73
C LYS A 148 2.44 -4.20 13.66
N PRO A 149 2.22 -5.13 14.62
CA PRO A 149 3.25 -5.47 15.61
C PRO A 149 4.53 -6.11 15.06
N ILE A 150 4.49 -6.72 13.87
CA ILE A 150 5.71 -7.26 13.25
C ILE A 150 6.52 -6.15 12.56
N ILE A 151 5.83 -5.18 11.94
CA ILE A 151 6.47 -4.03 11.30
C ILE A 151 7.19 -3.19 12.36
N ASP A 152 6.50 -2.86 13.45
CA ASP A 152 7.06 -2.07 14.57
C ASP A 152 8.31 -2.72 15.21
N ARG A 153 8.48 -4.04 15.08
CA ARG A 153 9.61 -4.78 15.68
C ARG A 153 10.82 -4.94 14.76
N ILE A 154 10.62 -4.88 13.45
CA ILE A 154 11.64 -5.28 12.47
C ILE A 154 12.04 -4.11 11.56
N VAL A 155 11.08 -3.27 11.17
CA VAL A 155 11.29 -2.28 10.13
C VAL A 155 11.80 -0.97 10.72
N SER A 156 12.88 -0.48 10.12
CA SER A 156 13.45 0.85 10.31
C SER A 156 13.74 1.46 8.94
N TYR A 157 14.07 2.76 8.88
CA TYR A 157 14.39 3.43 7.61
C TYR A 157 15.55 2.75 6.84
N ASP A 158 16.51 2.16 7.55
CA ASP A 158 17.69 1.52 6.97
C ASP A 158 17.49 0.02 6.65
N THR A 159 16.29 -0.52 6.89
CA THR A 159 15.98 -1.92 6.53
C THR A 159 16.11 -2.13 5.02
N GLY A 160 16.76 -3.22 4.60
CA GLY A 160 16.90 -3.55 3.18
C GLY A 160 15.55 -3.92 2.53
N LEU A 161 15.39 -3.63 1.23
CA LEU A 161 14.12 -3.84 0.52
C LEU A 161 13.60 -5.28 0.60
N GLU A 162 14.48 -6.28 0.43
CA GLU A 162 14.09 -7.69 0.51
C GLU A 162 13.53 -8.05 1.89
N GLN A 163 14.19 -7.62 2.97
CA GLN A 163 13.72 -7.84 4.34
C GLN A 163 12.41 -7.09 4.62
N ALA A 164 12.24 -5.90 4.06
CA ALA A 164 11.00 -5.14 4.17
C ALA A 164 9.83 -5.84 3.46
N VAL A 165 10.05 -6.42 2.27
CA VAL A 165 9.04 -7.25 1.59
C VAL A 165 8.70 -8.47 2.44
N GLN A 166 9.69 -9.20 2.94
CA GLN A 166 9.46 -10.36 3.81
C GLN A 166 8.62 -9.97 5.04
N CYS A 167 8.96 -8.87 5.70
CA CYS A 167 8.19 -8.34 6.83
C CYS A 167 6.76 -7.96 6.43
N ALA A 168 6.56 -7.32 5.27
CA ALA A 168 5.24 -6.98 4.76
C ALA A 168 4.40 -8.23 4.43
N LEU A 169 5.00 -9.30 3.92
CA LEU A 169 4.31 -10.56 3.66
C LEU A 169 3.94 -11.31 4.94
N ILE A 170 4.79 -11.28 5.98
CA ILE A 170 4.45 -11.81 7.31
C ILE A 170 3.34 -10.98 7.96
N SER A 171 3.38 -9.66 7.77
CA SER A 171 2.31 -8.76 8.18
C SER A 171 0.98 -9.13 7.51
N MET A 172 1.01 -9.42 6.20
CA MET A 172 -0.16 -9.91 5.46
C MET A 172 -0.65 -11.27 5.97
N ASP A 173 0.24 -12.24 6.23
CA ASP A 173 -0.14 -13.55 6.78
C ASP A 173 -0.86 -13.43 8.13
N SER A 174 -0.31 -12.62 9.04
CA SER A 174 -0.93 -12.37 10.35
C SER A 174 -2.35 -11.83 10.22
N THR A 175 -2.55 -10.89 9.29
CA THR A 175 -3.86 -10.29 8.99
C THR A 175 -4.81 -11.28 8.32
N LEU A 176 -4.35 -12.04 7.31
CA LEU A 176 -5.14 -13.05 6.60
C LEU A 176 -5.70 -14.12 7.55
N ASN A 177 -4.91 -14.56 8.53
CA ASN A 177 -5.33 -15.58 9.49
C ASN A 177 -6.27 -15.02 10.57
N SER A 178 -6.32 -13.69 10.76
CA SER A 178 -7.05 -13.06 11.86
C SER A 178 -8.29 -12.28 11.42
N ASN A 179 -8.41 -11.95 10.13
CA ASN A 179 -9.51 -11.16 9.61
C ASN A 179 -9.88 -11.57 8.18
N LEU A 180 -11.06 -12.18 8.03
CA LEU A 180 -11.58 -12.69 6.75
C LEU A 180 -11.83 -11.60 5.70
N SER A 181 -11.84 -10.34 6.11
CA SER A 181 -12.07 -9.21 5.22
C SER A 181 -10.85 -8.85 4.35
N VAL A 182 -9.70 -9.45 4.66
CA VAL A 182 -8.45 -9.36 3.89
C VAL A 182 -8.25 -10.69 3.16
N GLY A 183 -7.76 -10.65 1.92
CA GLY A 183 -7.66 -11.86 1.13
C GLY A 183 -6.74 -11.78 -0.08
N LEU A 184 -6.26 -12.96 -0.46
CA LEU A 184 -5.46 -13.19 -1.67
C LEU A 184 -6.30 -13.01 -2.96
N PRO A 185 -5.66 -12.73 -4.11
CA PRO A 185 -4.21 -12.50 -4.29
C PRO A 185 -3.70 -11.20 -3.66
N LEU A 186 -2.38 -11.07 -3.49
CA LEU A 186 -1.71 -9.82 -3.16
C LEU A 186 -1.05 -9.22 -4.40
N ASP A 187 -1.10 -7.90 -4.53
CA ASP A 187 -0.26 -7.14 -5.44
C ASP A 187 0.95 -6.60 -4.66
N VAL A 188 2.16 -6.87 -5.15
CA VAL A 188 3.42 -6.41 -4.56
C VAL A 188 4.18 -5.58 -5.58
N MET A 189 4.77 -4.47 -5.14
CA MET A 189 5.72 -3.70 -5.93
C MET A 189 6.95 -3.35 -5.10
N ILE A 190 8.12 -3.52 -5.71
CA ILE A 190 9.40 -3.07 -5.17
C ILE A 190 9.90 -1.94 -6.07
N TYR A 191 10.25 -0.80 -5.47
CA TYR A 191 10.75 0.36 -6.18
C TYR A 191 12.15 0.69 -5.66
N HIS A 192 13.14 0.72 -6.54
CA HIS A 192 14.50 1.14 -6.19
C HIS A 192 14.63 2.65 -6.36
N GLY A 193 15.32 3.32 -5.44
CA GLY A 193 15.59 4.76 -5.57
C GLY A 193 16.29 5.08 -6.89
N ASP A 194 15.87 6.18 -7.52
CA ASP A 194 16.41 6.72 -8.78
C ASP A 194 16.26 5.84 -10.02
N CYS A 195 15.47 4.75 -9.98
CA CYS A 195 15.29 3.86 -11.13
C CYS A 195 14.22 4.33 -12.12
N PHE A 196 13.16 5.02 -11.65
CA PHE A 196 11.99 5.44 -12.44
C PHE A 196 11.32 4.30 -13.24
N ASP A 197 11.41 3.08 -12.73
CA ASP A 197 10.97 1.85 -13.38
C ASP A 197 9.90 1.13 -12.54
N ASP A 198 8.98 0.43 -13.20
CA ASP A 198 7.90 -0.32 -12.58
C ASP A 198 7.94 -1.84 -12.84
N SER A 199 9.08 -2.38 -13.26
CA SER A 199 9.23 -3.78 -13.68
C SER A 199 9.08 -4.79 -12.53
N GLN A 200 9.42 -4.41 -11.29
CA GLN A 200 9.35 -5.30 -10.12
C GLN A 200 7.95 -5.30 -9.49
N GLN A 201 6.96 -5.73 -10.26
CA GLN A 201 5.59 -5.99 -9.83
C GLN A 201 5.29 -7.48 -9.80
N TYR A 202 4.66 -7.95 -8.73
CA TYR A 202 4.36 -9.37 -8.52
C TYR A 202 2.94 -9.57 -8.03
N ALA A 203 2.30 -10.64 -8.51
CA ALA A 203 1.01 -11.10 -8.02
C ALA A 203 1.21 -12.38 -7.18
N ILE A 204 0.88 -12.33 -5.90
CA ILE A 204 1.00 -13.46 -4.98
C ILE A 204 -0.36 -14.13 -4.83
N SER A 205 -0.55 -15.25 -5.51
CA SER A 205 -1.73 -16.10 -5.37
C SER A 205 -1.62 -17.03 -4.16
N ALA A 206 -2.70 -17.78 -3.88
CA ALA A 206 -2.69 -18.82 -2.84
C ALA A 206 -1.71 -19.97 -3.14
N GLN A 207 -1.32 -20.15 -4.41
CA GLN A 207 -0.38 -21.19 -4.85
C GLN A 207 1.05 -20.66 -4.98
N HIS A 208 1.32 -19.40 -4.63
CA HIS A 208 2.66 -18.83 -4.75
C HIS A 208 3.65 -19.55 -3.82
N GLN A 209 4.64 -20.20 -4.40
CA GLN A 209 5.55 -21.11 -3.69
C GLN A 209 6.31 -20.39 -2.55
N TYR A 210 6.99 -19.28 -2.87
CA TYR A 210 7.74 -18.53 -1.87
C TYR A 210 6.86 -18.05 -0.72
N PHE A 211 5.63 -17.62 -1.00
CA PHE A 211 4.73 -17.14 0.06
C PHE A 211 4.29 -18.28 0.97
N SER A 212 4.07 -19.47 0.41
CA SER A 212 3.78 -20.68 1.19
C SER A 212 4.97 -21.08 2.07
N GLU A 213 6.19 -21.02 1.54
CA GLU A 213 7.42 -21.33 2.26
C GLU A 213 7.64 -20.39 3.46
N ILE A 214 7.57 -19.06 3.27
CA ILE A 214 7.79 -18.12 4.37
C ILE A 214 6.74 -18.26 5.47
N ARG A 215 5.46 -18.53 5.11
CA ARG A 215 4.36 -18.69 6.07
C ARG A 215 4.57 -19.93 6.94
N ASN A 216 4.92 -21.04 6.31
CA ASN A 216 5.17 -22.31 7.01
C ASN A 216 6.40 -22.20 7.91
N MET A 217 7.48 -21.59 7.42
CA MET A 217 8.70 -21.36 8.20
C MET A 217 8.41 -20.44 9.40
N TRP A 218 7.77 -19.30 9.17
CA TRP A 218 7.44 -18.33 10.22
C TRP A 218 6.57 -18.95 11.32
N GLY A 219 5.50 -19.65 10.94
CA GLY A 219 4.61 -20.33 11.89
C GLY A 219 5.33 -21.41 12.71
N SER A 220 6.23 -22.17 12.08
CA SER A 220 7.00 -23.21 12.77
C SER A 220 8.03 -22.62 13.75
N CYS A 221 8.75 -21.58 13.34
CA CYS A 221 9.71 -20.87 14.19
C CYS A 221 9.01 -20.21 15.38
N LEU A 222 7.88 -19.55 15.19
CA LEU A 222 7.12 -18.93 16.29
C LEU A 222 6.70 -19.95 17.34
N ARG A 223 6.19 -21.12 16.93
CA ARG A 223 5.85 -22.20 17.87
C ARG A 223 7.07 -22.69 18.63
N SER A 224 8.17 -22.93 17.92
CA SER A 224 9.42 -23.38 18.54
C SER A 224 9.97 -22.38 19.56
N VAL A 225 9.89 -21.08 19.29
CA VAL A 225 10.30 -20.03 20.25
C VAL A 225 9.37 -19.99 21.45
N PHE A 226 8.06 -20.15 21.23
CA PHE A 226 7.08 -20.17 22.32
C PHE A 226 7.28 -21.37 23.27
N ASP A 227 7.56 -22.55 22.72
CA ASP A 227 7.81 -23.76 23.50
C ASP A 227 9.11 -23.69 24.33
N GLN A 228 10.04 -22.80 23.94
CA GLN A 228 11.30 -22.55 24.65
C GLN A 228 11.19 -21.46 25.73
N LEU A 229 10.02 -20.84 25.91
CA LEU A 229 9.83 -19.85 26.95
C LEU A 229 10.04 -20.47 28.35
N PRO A 230 10.68 -19.74 29.27
CA PRO A 230 10.86 -20.24 30.62
C PRO A 230 9.49 -20.49 31.28
N PRO A 231 9.37 -21.50 32.15
CA PRO A 231 8.14 -21.76 32.86
C PRO A 231 7.73 -20.52 33.67
N LEU A 232 6.43 -20.23 33.67
CA LEU A 232 5.85 -19.09 34.36
C LEU A 232 6.17 -19.14 35.85
N ARG A 233 6.76 -18.07 36.38
CA ARG A 233 7.02 -17.86 37.82
C ARG A 233 6.36 -16.56 38.24
N LEU A 234 5.21 -16.65 38.90
CA LEU A 234 4.43 -15.52 39.43
C LEU A 234 4.44 -15.51 40.96
#